data_AF-C4XLD6-F1
#
_entry.id   AF-C4XLD6-F1
#
_cell.length_a   1.000
_cell.length_b   1.000
_cell.length_c   1.000
_cell.angle_alpha   90.00
_cell.angle_beta   90.00
_cell.angle_gamma   90.00
#
_symmetry.space_group_name_H-M   'P 1'
#
loop_
_entity.id
_entity.type
_entity.pdbx_description
1 polymer ?
#
loop_
_entity_poly.entity_id
_entity_poly.type
_entity_poly.pdbx_seq_one_letter_code
_entity_poly.pdbx_strand_id
1 'polypeptide(L)'
;MVRWRAWTLALLTAGLCACPIGTATFVPLAAAQAQATYVGSKACMACHPKEYESYSKYSKKAHSSQSVKIMAPKLTPEELNGCFACHATGYGQPGGFVSFEKTPELADAGCEVCHGPGSAHADSGGDPGLIRSKLAMSECERCHNAERVRSFNFKPMLFAGAH
;
A
#
# COMPACT_ATOMS: atom_id res chain seq x y z
N MET A 1 -72.54 -8.99 -37.87
CA MET A 1 -73.22 -7.91 -37.12
C MET A 1 -72.12 -7.04 -36.51
N VAL A 2 -71.64 -6.04 -37.25
CA VAL A 2 -71.99 -4.60 -37.09
C VAL A 2 -71.81 -4.14 -35.65
N ARG A 3 -70.81 -3.29 -35.41
CA ARG A 3 -70.97 -1.89 -34.94
C ARG A 3 -69.60 -1.23 -34.78
N TRP A 4 -69.23 -0.47 -35.82
CA TRP A 4 -68.29 0.63 -35.74
C TRP A 4 -68.75 1.64 -34.69
N ARG A 5 -67.80 2.14 -33.89
CA ARG A 5 -67.90 3.43 -33.23
C ARG A 5 -66.58 4.18 -33.39
N ALA A 6 -66.57 5.04 -34.41
CA ALA A 6 -65.61 6.12 -34.56
C ALA A 6 -65.77 7.10 -33.39
N TRP A 7 -64.66 7.45 -32.75
CA TRP A 7 -64.58 8.61 -31.87
C TRP A 7 -63.45 9.50 -32.35
N THR A 8 -63.85 10.74 -32.54
CA THR A 8 -63.18 11.88 -33.16
C THR A 8 -61.91 12.31 -32.43
N LEU A 9 -60.93 12.72 -33.24
CA LEU A 9 -59.75 13.51 -32.87
C LEU A 9 -60.10 14.66 -31.92
N ALA A 10 -59.34 14.78 -30.83
CA ALA A 10 -59.11 16.04 -30.14
C ALA A 10 -57.60 16.30 -30.15
N LEU A 11 -57.18 17.19 -31.06
CA LEU A 11 -55.83 17.73 -31.13
C LEU A 11 -55.62 18.68 -29.94
N LEU A 12 -54.86 18.23 -28.94
CA LEU A 12 -54.31 19.09 -27.90
C LEU A 12 -52.91 19.52 -28.32
N THR A 13 -52.81 20.74 -28.86
CA THR A 13 -51.54 21.43 -29.08
C THR A 13 -51.00 21.92 -27.73
N ALA A 14 -50.19 21.09 -27.07
CA ALA A 14 -49.38 21.53 -25.93
C ALA A 14 -48.13 22.25 -26.47
N GLY A 15 -48.10 23.58 -26.27
CA GLY A 15 -47.00 24.42 -26.68
C GLY A 15 -45.68 24.05 -25.98
N LEU A 16 -44.62 24.00 -26.79
CA LEU A 16 -43.24 23.93 -26.34
C LEU A 16 -42.93 25.15 -25.46
N CYS A 17 -42.77 24.94 -24.16
CA CYS A 17 -42.05 25.86 -23.28
C CYS A 17 -40.62 25.34 -23.15
N ALA A 18 -39.74 25.79 -24.04
CA ALA A 18 -38.32 25.48 -23.99
C ALA A 18 -37.67 26.29 -22.87
N CYS A 19 -37.70 25.76 -21.64
CA CYS A 19 -36.77 26.21 -20.60
C CYS A 19 -35.38 25.69 -20.98
N PRO A 20 -34.36 26.55 -21.17
CA PRO A 20 -32.99 26.08 -21.31
C PRO A 20 -32.60 25.46 -19.97
N ILE A 21 -32.61 24.13 -19.91
CA ILE A 21 -32.07 23.39 -18.78
C ILE A 21 -30.56 23.65 -18.82
N GLY A 22 -30.13 24.66 -18.06
CA GLY A 22 -28.73 24.93 -17.83
C GLY A 22 -28.10 23.65 -17.29
N THR A 23 -27.21 23.06 -18.07
CA THR A 23 -26.43 21.90 -17.64
C THR A 23 -25.48 22.38 -16.55
N ALA A 24 -25.92 22.31 -15.30
CA ALA A 24 -25.05 22.40 -14.16
C ALA A 24 -24.04 21.25 -14.27
N THR A 25 -22.83 21.57 -14.71
CA THR A 25 -21.71 20.64 -14.70
C THR A 25 -21.40 20.33 -13.24
N PHE A 26 -21.88 19.19 -12.77
CA PHE A 26 -21.42 18.59 -11.53
C PHE A 26 -19.94 18.27 -11.71
N VAL A 27 -19.07 19.16 -11.25
CA VAL A 27 -17.65 18.84 -11.07
C VAL A 27 -17.60 17.92 -9.86
N PRO A 28 -17.26 16.63 -10.00
CA PRO A 28 -17.12 15.79 -8.83
C PRO A 28 -15.92 16.35 -8.06
N LEU A 29 -16.15 16.76 -6.82
CA LEU A 29 -15.08 17.03 -5.89
C LEU A 29 -14.51 15.66 -5.51
N ALA A 30 -13.58 15.16 -6.32
CA ALA A 30 -12.78 14.00 -5.96
C ALA A 30 -12.02 14.41 -4.69
N ALA A 31 -12.49 13.94 -3.54
CA ALA A 31 -11.71 14.00 -2.32
C ALA A 31 -10.39 13.31 -2.64
N ALA A 32 -9.30 14.08 -2.65
CA ALA A 32 -7.97 13.51 -2.75
C ALA A 32 -7.83 12.54 -1.58
N GLN A 33 -7.96 11.25 -1.85
CA GLN A 33 -7.60 10.22 -0.88
C GLN A 33 -6.12 10.46 -0.58
N ALA A 34 -5.82 11.01 0.59
CA ALA A 34 -4.46 11.18 1.04
C ALA A 34 -3.74 9.82 0.85
N GLN A 35 -2.65 9.81 0.08
CA GLN A 35 -1.93 8.57 -0.14
C GLN A 35 -1.44 8.04 1.21
N ALA A 36 -1.71 6.76 1.49
CA ALA A 36 -1.23 6.12 2.71
C ALA A 36 0.30 6.18 2.76
N THR A 37 0.82 6.63 3.90
CA THR A 37 2.24 6.69 4.26
C THR A 37 2.64 5.55 5.19
N TYR A 38 3.95 5.31 5.28
CA TYR A 38 4.54 4.35 6.21
C TYR A 38 4.60 4.94 7.63
N VAL A 39 4.29 4.12 8.64
CA VAL A 39 4.24 4.54 10.05
C VAL A 39 5.25 3.79 10.94
N GLY A 40 5.92 2.77 10.40
CA GLY A 40 6.87 1.93 11.10
C GLY A 40 6.22 0.86 11.96
N SER A 41 6.94 -0.26 12.15
CA SER A 41 6.43 -1.44 12.88
C SER A 41 5.95 -1.14 14.30
N LYS A 42 6.55 -0.12 14.95
CA LYS A 42 6.19 0.24 16.33
C LYS A 42 4.74 0.71 16.44
N ALA A 43 4.20 1.36 15.41
CA ALA A 43 2.79 1.77 15.38
C ALA A 43 1.84 0.57 15.43
N CYS A 44 2.25 -0.57 14.87
CA CYS A 44 1.45 -1.79 14.83
C CYS A 44 1.30 -2.45 16.23
N MET A 45 2.26 -2.24 17.14
CA MET A 45 2.31 -2.90 18.46
C MET A 45 1.08 -2.61 19.33
N ALA A 46 0.47 -1.44 19.19
CA ALA A 46 -0.68 -1.04 20.02
C ALA A 46 -1.90 -1.95 19.82
N CYS A 47 -2.11 -2.44 18.59
CA CYS A 47 -3.22 -3.32 18.23
C CYS A 47 -2.77 -4.78 18.01
N HIS A 48 -1.51 -5.01 17.62
CA HIS A 48 -0.94 -6.32 17.29
C HIS A 48 0.30 -6.65 18.15
N PRO A 49 0.17 -6.70 19.49
CA PRO A 49 1.32 -6.90 20.38
C PRO A 49 1.97 -8.28 20.18
N LYS A 50 1.17 -9.32 19.96
CA LYS A 50 1.68 -10.69 19.81
C LYS A 50 2.51 -10.85 18.53
N GLU A 51 1.99 -10.36 17.41
CA GLU A 51 2.66 -10.39 16.12
C GLU A 51 3.92 -9.53 16.15
N TYR A 52 3.83 -8.33 16.73
CA TYR A 52 4.97 -7.44 16.88
C TYR A 52 6.09 -8.07 17.72
N GLU A 53 5.76 -8.65 18.88
CA GLU A 53 6.74 -9.29 19.75
C GLU A 53 7.38 -10.52 19.10
N SER A 54 6.56 -11.38 18.48
CA SER A 54 7.06 -12.55 17.76
C SER A 54 8.00 -12.14 16.63
N TYR A 55 7.56 -11.21 15.77
CA TYR A 55 8.36 -10.74 14.66
C TYR A 55 9.66 -10.09 15.14
N SER A 56 9.57 -9.16 16.10
CA SER A 56 10.74 -8.45 16.63
C SER A 56 11.76 -9.39 17.28
N LYS A 57 11.31 -10.50 17.86
CA LYS A 57 12.20 -11.44 18.55
C LYS A 57 12.83 -12.48 17.63
N TYR A 58 12.07 -13.01 16.68
CA TYR A 58 12.47 -14.19 15.90
C TYR A 58 12.87 -13.86 14.47
N SER A 59 12.39 -12.75 13.91
CA SER A 59 12.75 -12.31 12.56
C SER A 59 14.08 -11.58 12.56
N LYS A 60 15.00 -12.03 11.70
CA LYS A 60 16.22 -11.26 11.40
C LYS A 60 15.92 -9.96 10.64
N LYS A 61 14.75 -9.89 9.98
CA LYS A 61 14.34 -8.73 9.18
C LYS A 61 13.91 -7.56 10.05
N ALA A 62 13.41 -7.82 11.26
CA ALA A 62 13.16 -6.79 12.27
C ALA A 62 14.44 -6.04 12.72
N HIS A 63 15.63 -6.54 12.36
CA HIS A 63 16.94 -5.98 12.70
C HIS A 63 17.85 -5.81 11.48
N SER A 64 17.26 -5.75 10.28
CA SER A 64 18.02 -5.75 9.02
C SER A 64 18.99 -4.59 8.88
N SER A 65 18.71 -3.44 9.51
CA SER A 65 19.58 -2.26 9.51
C SER A 65 20.96 -2.55 10.08
N GLN A 66 21.08 -3.48 11.04
CA GLN A 66 22.36 -3.86 11.64
C GLN A 66 23.31 -4.42 10.58
N SER A 67 22.82 -5.35 9.76
CA SER A 67 23.61 -5.95 8.68
C SER A 67 24.00 -4.94 7.62
N VAL A 68 23.11 -4.00 7.29
CA VAL A 68 23.39 -2.94 6.32
C VAL A 68 24.47 -1.99 6.84
N LYS A 69 24.39 -1.59 8.12
CA LYS A 69 25.39 -0.72 8.76
C LYS A 69 26.78 -1.36 8.82
N ILE A 70 26.87 -2.68 9.01
CA ILE A 70 28.15 -3.41 8.98
C ILE A 70 28.78 -3.37 7.57
N MET A 71 27.96 -3.43 6.52
CA MET A 71 28.43 -3.44 5.14
C MET A 71 28.70 -2.04 4.58
N ALA A 72 27.95 -1.03 5.05
CA ALA A 72 27.97 0.34 4.51
C ALA A 72 29.38 0.95 4.31
N PRO A 73 30.35 0.81 5.23
CA PRO A 73 31.69 1.39 5.03
C PRO A 73 32.49 0.80 3.85
N LYS A 74 32.04 -0.32 3.28
CA LYS A 74 32.70 -1.04 2.18
C LYS A 74 32.04 -0.80 0.82
N LEU A 75 30.97 -0.01 0.77
CA LEU A 75 30.13 0.16 -0.40
C LEU A 75 30.16 1.62 -0.86
N THR A 76 30.01 1.81 -2.17
CA THR A 76 29.63 3.12 -2.71
C THR A 76 28.21 3.50 -2.27
N PRO A 77 27.85 4.80 -2.29
CA PRO A 77 26.49 5.24 -2.00
C PRO A 77 25.43 4.53 -2.86
N GLU A 78 25.72 4.30 -4.14
CA GLU A 78 24.84 3.63 -5.09
C GLU A 78 24.61 2.16 -4.72
N GLU A 79 25.68 1.44 -4.36
CA GLU A 79 25.59 0.05 -3.89
C GLU A 79 24.82 -0.05 -2.56
N LEU A 80 25.07 0.88 -1.63
CA LEU A 80 24.39 0.93 -0.34
C LEU A 80 22.88 1.19 -0.51
N ASN A 81 22.50 2.09 -1.41
CA ASN A 81 21.10 2.36 -1.74
C ASN A 81 20.37 1.10 -2.22
N GLY A 82 21.06 0.23 -2.96
CA GLY A 82 20.53 -1.07 -3.38
C GLY A 82 20.16 -1.99 -2.22
N CYS A 83 20.80 -1.86 -1.06
CA CYS A 83 20.46 -2.64 0.13
C CYS A 83 19.09 -2.24 0.72
N PHE A 84 18.77 -0.94 0.71
CA PHE A 84 17.55 -0.42 1.35
C PHE A 84 16.27 -0.90 0.69
N ALA A 85 16.31 -1.26 -0.60
CA ALA A 85 15.17 -1.81 -1.33
C ALA A 85 14.54 -3.05 -0.66
N CYS A 86 15.33 -3.80 0.12
CA CYS A 86 14.88 -5.00 0.81
C CYS A 86 15.14 -5.04 2.32
N HIS A 87 16.01 -4.15 2.81
CA HIS A 87 16.43 -4.12 4.22
C HIS A 87 15.90 -2.92 4.99
N ALA A 88 15.08 -2.07 4.37
CA ALA A 88 14.41 -0.95 5.02
C ALA A 88 12.94 -0.87 4.60
N THR A 89 12.13 -0.15 5.36
CA THR A 89 10.69 0.00 5.14
C THR A 89 10.40 1.14 4.17
N GLY A 90 9.80 0.83 3.02
CA GLY A 90 9.30 1.85 2.09
C GLY A 90 10.37 2.67 1.37
N TYR A 91 11.63 2.21 1.29
CA TYR A 91 12.68 2.97 0.59
C TYR A 91 12.26 3.34 -0.85
N GLY A 92 12.40 4.62 -1.20
CA GLY A 92 11.99 5.15 -2.51
C GLY A 92 10.48 5.35 -2.69
N GLN A 93 9.67 5.10 -1.65
CA GLN A 93 8.23 5.35 -1.65
C GLN A 93 7.88 6.61 -0.81
N PRO A 94 6.75 7.27 -1.09
CA PRO A 94 6.29 8.41 -0.29
C PRO A 94 6.16 8.07 1.19
N GLY A 95 6.83 8.86 2.04
CA GLY A 95 6.84 8.67 3.49
C GLY A 95 7.62 7.44 3.97
N GLY A 96 8.39 6.77 3.12
CA GLY A 96 9.22 5.63 3.49
C GLY A 96 10.63 6.01 3.97
N PHE A 97 11.48 4.99 4.15
CA PHE A 97 12.85 5.17 4.62
C PHE A 97 13.67 6.08 3.70
N VAL A 98 14.38 7.04 4.29
CA VAL A 98 15.28 7.97 3.59
C VAL A 98 16.73 7.72 3.99
N SER A 99 17.02 7.72 5.29
CA SER A 99 18.35 7.42 5.84
C SER A 99 18.23 7.04 7.31
N PHE A 100 19.30 6.50 7.89
CA PHE A 100 19.33 6.12 9.30
C PHE A 100 19.14 7.30 10.25
N GLU A 101 19.45 8.52 9.80
CA GLU A 101 19.33 9.75 10.58
C GLU A 101 17.95 10.39 10.43
N LYS A 102 17.35 10.32 9.25
CA LYS A 102 16.07 11.00 8.94
C LYS A 102 14.85 10.19 9.35
N THR A 103 14.91 8.87 9.18
CA THR A 103 13.77 7.96 9.39
C THR A 103 14.26 6.68 10.09
N PRO A 104 14.88 6.78 11.30
CA PRO A 104 15.42 5.62 12.00
C PRO A 104 14.38 4.54 12.29
N GLU A 105 13.12 4.92 12.48
CA GLU A 105 11.97 4.03 12.72
C GLU A 105 11.59 3.17 11.51
N LEU A 106 12.05 3.52 10.31
CA LEU A 106 11.85 2.78 9.06
C LEU A 106 13.11 2.06 8.58
N ALA A 107 14.17 2.07 9.39
CA ALA A 107 15.49 1.55 9.01
C ALA A 107 15.55 0.03 8.82
N ASP A 108 14.63 -0.69 9.46
CA ASP A 108 14.54 -2.13 9.36
C ASP A 108 13.45 -2.55 8.36
N ALA A 109 13.52 -3.79 7.90
CA ALA A 109 12.49 -4.43 7.10
C ALA A 109 11.34 -4.81 8.05
N GLY A 110 10.46 -3.84 8.28
CA GLY A 110 9.35 -3.91 9.22
C GLY A 110 8.10 -4.58 8.65
N CYS A 111 7.00 -4.48 9.41
CA CYS A 111 5.69 -5.02 9.03
C CYS A 111 5.26 -4.57 7.63
N GLU A 112 5.49 -3.29 7.34
CA GLU A 112 5.01 -2.62 6.14
C GLU A 112 5.81 -2.95 4.88
N VAL A 113 6.97 -3.65 4.98
CA VAL A 113 7.65 -4.20 3.80
C VAL A 113 6.74 -5.18 3.07
N CYS A 114 6.02 -6.01 3.83
CA CYS A 114 5.08 -7.00 3.31
C CYS A 114 3.65 -6.43 3.25
N HIS A 115 3.22 -5.75 4.32
CA HIS A 115 1.84 -5.30 4.48
C HIS A 115 1.50 -3.98 3.77
N GLY A 116 2.50 -3.25 3.26
CA GLY A 116 2.32 -1.93 2.65
C GLY A 116 2.16 -0.81 3.70
N PRO A 117 1.98 0.45 3.26
CA PRO A 117 1.86 1.61 4.15
C PRO A 117 0.63 1.50 5.06
N GLY A 118 0.84 1.58 6.38
CA GLY A 118 -0.17 1.27 7.39
C GLY A 118 -0.96 2.46 7.93
N SER A 119 -0.65 3.70 7.55
CA SER A 119 -1.32 4.92 8.09
C SER A 119 -2.85 4.87 7.99
N ALA A 120 -3.40 4.62 6.80
CA ALA A 120 -4.85 4.58 6.60
C ALA A 120 -5.53 3.49 7.45
N HIS A 121 -4.89 2.32 7.58
CA HIS A 121 -5.36 1.26 8.44
C HIS A 121 -5.34 1.66 9.92
N ALA A 122 -4.25 2.25 10.40
CA ALA A 122 -4.14 2.71 11.78
C ALA A 122 -5.16 3.82 12.10
N ASP A 123 -5.28 4.82 11.22
CA ASP A 123 -6.17 5.98 11.41
C ASP A 123 -7.66 5.59 11.39
N SER A 124 -8.02 4.54 10.64
CA SER A 124 -9.37 3.99 10.62
C SER A 124 -9.74 3.16 11.86
N GLY A 125 -8.81 2.97 12.81
CA GLY A 125 -9.00 2.08 13.95
C GLY A 125 -8.81 0.60 13.62
N GLY A 126 -8.13 0.29 12.52
CA GLY A 126 -7.73 -1.08 12.17
C GLY A 126 -8.55 -1.73 11.05
N ASP A 127 -9.09 -0.98 10.09
CA ASP A 127 -9.82 -1.56 8.95
C ASP A 127 -8.88 -2.46 8.10
N PRO A 128 -9.09 -3.79 8.05
CA PRO A 128 -8.23 -4.72 7.32
C PRO A 128 -8.31 -4.57 5.80
N GLY A 129 -9.27 -3.79 5.27
CA GLY A 129 -9.37 -3.43 3.85
C GLY A 129 -8.44 -2.29 3.43
N LEU A 130 -7.87 -1.55 4.39
CA LEU A 130 -6.95 -0.43 4.16
C LEU A 130 -5.47 -0.82 4.29
N ILE A 131 -5.19 -2.10 4.44
CA ILE A 131 -3.83 -2.66 4.48
C ILE A 131 -3.83 -4.01 3.77
N ARG A 132 -2.65 -4.48 3.35
CA ARG A 132 -2.52 -5.85 2.84
C ARG A 132 -2.57 -6.85 3.98
N SER A 133 -3.77 -7.19 4.44
CA SER A 133 -4.00 -8.16 5.52
C SER A 133 -3.67 -9.61 5.12
N LYS A 134 -3.77 -9.94 3.82
CA LYS A 134 -3.40 -11.25 3.27
C LYS A 134 -2.24 -11.10 2.29
N LEU A 135 -1.14 -11.79 2.56
CA LEU A 135 0.05 -11.77 1.72
C LEU A 135 -0.04 -12.84 0.63
N ALA A 136 0.26 -12.45 -0.60
CA ALA A 136 0.50 -13.36 -1.71
C ALA A 136 2.00 -13.67 -1.81
N MET A 137 2.36 -14.81 -2.40
CA MET A 137 3.77 -15.19 -2.59
C MET A 137 4.58 -14.16 -3.38
N SER A 138 3.93 -13.46 -4.31
CA SER A 138 4.52 -12.36 -5.08
C SER A 138 5.09 -11.24 -4.19
N GLU A 139 4.56 -11.06 -2.98
CA GLU A 139 5.08 -10.05 -2.05
C GLU A 139 6.47 -10.40 -1.54
N CYS A 140 6.75 -11.69 -1.36
CA CYS A 140 8.05 -12.19 -0.92
C CYS A 140 9.07 -12.10 -2.07
N GLU A 141 8.64 -12.34 -3.31
CA GLU A 141 9.48 -12.38 -4.50
C GLU A 141 10.07 -11.02 -4.88
N ARG A 142 9.52 -9.91 -4.37
CA ARG A 142 10.13 -8.57 -4.51
C ARG A 142 11.59 -8.55 -4.06
N CYS A 143 11.92 -9.32 -3.03
CA CYS A 143 13.28 -9.45 -2.51
C CYS A 143 13.85 -10.87 -2.69
N HIS A 144 13.02 -11.89 -2.65
CA HIS A 144 13.40 -13.29 -2.80
C HIS A 144 13.18 -13.78 -4.23
N ASN A 145 13.92 -13.22 -5.18
CA ASN A 145 13.87 -13.61 -6.58
C ASN A 145 15.17 -14.25 -7.07
N ALA A 146 15.09 -14.87 -8.25
CA ALA A 146 16.19 -15.59 -8.87
C ALA A 146 17.42 -14.71 -9.13
N GLU A 147 17.24 -13.41 -9.41
CA GLU A 147 18.36 -12.48 -9.57
C GLU A 147 19.14 -12.33 -8.26
N ARG A 148 18.47 -12.06 -7.14
CA ARG A 148 19.13 -11.94 -5.83
C ARG A 148 19.77 -13.25 -5.37
N VAL A 149 19.13 -14.39 -5.65
CA VAL A 149 19.69 -15.71 -5.34
C VAL A 149 20.99 -15.95 -6.12
N ARG A 150 21.03 -15.60 -7.41
CA ARG A 150 22.25 -15.72 -8.24
C ARG A 150 23.36 -14.77 -7.78
N SER A 151 23.03 -13.54 -7.39
CA SER A 151 24.03 -12.56 -6.96
C SER A 151 24.65 -12.86 -5.60
N PHE A 152 23.92 -13.49 -4.69
CA PHE A 152 24.37 -13.67 -3.29
C PHE A 152 24.49 -15.14 -2.84
N ASN A 153 24.37 -16.10 -3.75
CA ASN A 153 24.32 -17.54 -3.45
C ASN A 153 23.33 -17.85 -2.30
N PHE A 154 22.20 -17.15 -2.30
CA PHE A 154 21.30 -17.09 -1.15
C PHE A 154 20.56 -18.41 -0.96
N LYS A 155 20.56 -18.96 0.26
CA LYS A 155 19.79 -20.17 0.59
C LYS A 155 18.27 -19.92 0.39
N PRO A 156 17.47 -20.95 0.04
CA PRO A 156 16.02 -20.82 -0.17
C PRO A 156 15.29 -20.13 0.99
N MET A 157 14.11 -19.56 0.72
CA MET A 157 13.27 -18.80 1.67
C MET A 157 13.09 -19.44 3.06
N LEU A 158 13.26 -20.77 3.17
CA LEU A 158 13.30 -21.52 4.44
C LEU A 158 14.23 -20.91 5.51
N PHE A 159 15.28 -20.18 5.12
CA PHE A 159 16.23 -19.56 6.06
C PHE A 159 16.13 -18.02 6.12
N ALA A 160 15.18 -17.42 5.39
CA ALA A 160 15.05 -15.97 5.28
C ALA A 160 14.54 -15.30 6.55
N GLY A 161 14.01 -16.08 7.51
CA GLY A 161 13.56 -15.60 8.82
C GLY A 161 12.45 -14.55 8.70
N ALA A 162 11.56 -14.70 7.73
CA ALA A 162 10.45 -13.79 7.48
C ALA A 162 9.26 -13.98 8.46
N HIS A 163 9.33 -15.02 9.30
CA HIS A 163 8.29 -15.44 10.23
C HIS A 163 8.92 -15.93 11.54
#